data_AF-A0A7S1YBC4-F1
#
_entry.id   AF-A0A7S1YBC4-F1
#
_cell.length_a   1.000
_cell.length_b   1.000
_cell.length_c   1.000
_cell.angle_alpha   90.00
_cell.angle_beta   90.00
_cell.angle_gamma   90.00
#
_symmetry.space_group_name_H-M   'P 1'
#
loop_
_entity.id
_entity.type
_entity.pdbx_description
1 polymer ?
#
loop_
_entity_poly.entity_id
_entity_poly.type
_entity_poly.pdbx_seq_one_letter_code
_entity_poly.pdbx_strand_id
1 'polypeptide(L)'
;NLLVSDDWIIKVADFGLARFTTGSNLETLAKMRGTMAYCPPEAYFGQKFTQKSDVFSIGVILWEVVSRCITGRFARPYSEYKNLRLDMQIMIQVAKRNKRPTLPATTPEALADLIGRCWAKEKDERPTTESVTDTLAGFQGE
;
A
#
# COMPACT_ATOMS: atom_id res chain seq x y z
N ASN A 1 3.14 2.60 10.33
CA ASN A 1 1.94 3.06 11.08
C ASN A 1 1.08 1.91 11.60
N LEU A 2 1.69 0.74 11.82
CA LEU A 2 1.07 -0.41 12.47
C LEU A 2 1.96 -0.78 13.65
N LEU A 3 1.36 -0.89 14.84
CA LEU A 3 2.03 -1.34 16.06
C LEU A 3 1.55 -2.74 16.41
N VAL A 4 2.42 -3.56 16.95
CA VAL A 4 2.09 -4.92 17.40
C VAL A 4 2.19 -4.94 18.92
N SER A 5 1.11 -5.34 19.60
CA SER A 5 1.14 -5.54 21.05
C SER A 5 1.78 -6.87 21.43
N ASP A 6 2.05 -7.07 22.71
CA ASP A 6 2.59 -8.33 23.24
C ASP A 6 1.67 -9.53 22.94
N ASP A 7 0.35 -9.30 22.90
CA ASP A 7 -0.66 -10.31 22.52
C ASP A 7 -0.79 -10.53 21.00
N TRP A 8 0.18 -10.08 20.19
CA TRP A 8 0.16 -10.17 18.71
C TRP A 8 -1.02 -9.46 18.03
N ILE A 9 -1.63 -8.48 18.71
CA ILE A 9 -2.71 -7.67 18.15
C ILE A 9 -2.10 -6.49 17.39
N ILE A 10 -2.45 -6.38 16.11
CA ILE A 10 -2.05 -5.24 15.27
C ILE A 10 -2.98 -4.06 15.54
N LYS A 11 -2.42 -2.89 15.80
CA LYS A 11 -3.14 -1.62 15.96
C LYS A 11 -2.65 -0.58 14.95
N VAL A 12 -3.58 0.05 14.25
CA VAL A 12 -3.28 1.23 13.41
C VAL A 12 -2.94 2.41 14.31
N ALA A 13 -1.85 3.08 14.01
CA ALA A 13 -1.33 4.22 14.77
C ALA A 13 -0.98 5.38 13.84
N ASP A 14 -0.59 6.52 14.42
CA ASP A 14 -0.15 7.72 13.71
C ASP A 14 -1.21 8.29 12.75
N PHE A 15 -2.26 8.86 13.37
CA PHE A 15 -3.36 9.55 12.69
C PHE A 15 -3.04 11.02 12.39
N GLY A 16 -1.79 11.47 12.51
CA GLY A 16 -1.40 12.88 12.32
C GLY A 16 -1.68 13.43 10.92
N LEU A 17 -1.85 12.53 9.94
CA LEU A 17 -2.21 12.85 8.55
C LEU A 17 -3.62 12.36 8.17
N ALA A 18 -4.34 11.71 9.08
CA ALA A 18 -5.70 11.23 8.83
C ALA A 18 -6.68 12.41 8.68
N ARG A 19 -7.64 12.29 7.77
CA ARG A 19 -8.66 13.32 7.54
C ARG A 19 -10.02 12.70 7.25
N PHE A 20 -11.06 13.43 7.64
CA PHE A 20 -12.39 13.23 7.06
C PHE A 20 -12.34 13.62 5.57
N THR A 21 -13.15 12.97 4.74
CA THR A 21 -13.20 13.08 3.26
C THR A 21 -13.44 14.51 2.72
N THR A 22 -13.58 15.50 3.60
CA THR A 22 -13.88 16.91 3.30
C THR A 22 -12.65 17.82 3.18
N GLY A 23 -11.44 17.38 3.58
CA GLY A 23 -10.23 18.21 3.58
C GLY A 23 -9.53 18.34 2.21
N SER A 24 -8.78 19.43 2.01
CA SER A 24 -7.89 19.56 0.84
C SER A 24 -6.67 18.64 0.97
N ASN A 25 -6.22 18.07 -0.16
CA ASN A 25 -5.14 17.07 -0.19
C ASN A 25 -3.73 17.67 -0.29
N LEU A 26 -3.62 18.95 -0.65
CA LEU A 26 -2.33 19.63 -0.85
C LEU A 26 -1.48 19.64 0.43
N GLU A 27 -2.12 19.89 1.58
CA GLU A 27 -1.44 19.93 2.87
C GLU A 27 -0.91 18.57 3.30
N THR A 28 -1.64 17.48 2.98
CA THR A 28 -1.21 16.11 3.25
C THR A 28 -0.01 15.76 2.37
N LEU A 29 -0.06 16.07 1.07
CA LEU A 29 1.06 15.87 0.15
C LEU A 29 2.32 16.62 0.57
N ALA A 30 2.18 17.85 1.06
CA ALA A 30 3.29 18.64 1.57
C ALA A 30 3.93 18.05 2.85
N LYS A 31 3.16 17.31 3.65
CA LYS A 31 3.61 16.70 4.91
C LYS A 31 4.04 15.23 4.78
N MET A 32 3.73 14.54 3.68
CA MET A 32 4.09 13.14 3.41
C MET A 32 5.57 12.95 3.05
N ARG A 33 6.49 13.29 3.96
CA ARG A 33 7.90 12.90 3.82
C ARG A 33 8.07 11.46 4.31
N GLY A 34 8.66 10.59 3.48
CA GLY A 34 8.98 9.19 3.84
C GLY A 34 7.91 8.15 3.49
N THR A 35 6.65 8.55 3.30
CA THR A 35 5.50 7.65 3.06
C THR A 35 5.03 7.60 1.60
N MET A 36 5.70 8.28 0.67
CA MET A 36 5.27 8.36 -0.73
C MET A 36 5.24 7.01 -1.46
N ALA A 37 5.97 6.01 -0.96
CA ALA A 37 5.94 4.65 -1.49
C ALA A 37 4.58 3.95 -1.30
N TYR A 38 3.78 4.39 -0.32
CA TYR A 38 2.43 3.89 -0.07
C TYR A 38 1.36 4.73 -0.77
N CYS A 39 1.74 5.87 -1.35
CA CYS A 39 0.78 6.77 -1.99
C CYS A 39 0.19 6.15 -3.26
N PRO A 40 -1.13 6.29 -3.46
CA PRO A 40 -1.76 5.79 -4.67
C PRO A 40 -1.48 6.71 -5.88
N PRO A 41 -1.67 6.23 -7.13
CA PRO A 41 -1.42 6.98 -8.36
C PRO A 41 -2.06 8.37 -8.40
N GLU A 42 -3.29 8.49 -7.90
CA GLU A 42 -4.07 9.73 -7.87
C GLU A 42 -3.45 10.84 -7.01
N ALA A 43 -2.56 10.48 -6.08
CA ALA A 43 -1.85 11.42 -5.21
C ALA A 43 -0.98 12.38 -6.04
N TYR A 44 -0.33 11.87 -7.08
CA TYR A 44 0.50 12.65 -7.99
C TYR A 44 -0.31 13.72 -8.74
N PHE A 45 -1.57 13.43 -9.04
CA PHE A 45 -2.47 14.32 -9.77
C PHE A 45 -3.22 15.29 -8.83
N GLY A 46 -2.92 15.30 -7.53
CA GLY A 46 -3.60 16.14 -6.55
C GLY A 46 -5.09 15.81 -6.37
N GLN A 47 -5.53 14.63 -6.80
CA GLN A 47 -6.92 14.22 -6.65
C GLN A 47 -7.23 13.86 -5.18
N LYS A 48 -8.53 13.90 -4.83
CA LYS A 48 -9.02 13.53 -3.50
C LYS A 48 -8.71 12.08 -3.16
N PHE A 49 -8.33 11.88 -1.88
CA PHE A 49 -8.14 10.56 -1.30
C PHE A 49 -9.49 10.02 -0.86
N THR A 50 -9.68 8.74 -1.09
CA THR A 50 -10.90 8.01 -0.72
C THR A 50 -10.51 6.74 0.00
N GLN A 51 -11.48 5.97 0.49
CA GLN A 51 -11.20 4.64 1.04
C GLN A 51 -10.42 3.74 0.06
N LYS A 52 -10.62 3.92 -1.27
CA LYS A 52 -9.84 3.21 -2.30
C LYS A 52 -8.37 3.62 -2.34
N SER A 53 -8.03 4.83 -1.89
CA SER A 53 -6.65 5.28 -1.69
C SER A 53 -6.00 4.54 -0.52
N ASP A 54 -6.76 4.26 0.54
CA ASP A 54 -6.29 3.46 1.67
C ASP A 54 -6.08 2.00 1.27
N VAL A 55 -6.99 1.43 0.46
CA VAL A 55 -6.84 0.06 -0.10
C VAL A 55 -5.55 -0.09 -0.91
N PHE A 56 -5.14 0.93 -1.67
CA PHE A 56 -3.84 0.91 -2.34
C PHE A 56 -2.69 0.81 -1.34
N SER A 57 -2.73 1.62 -0.28
CA SER A 57 -1.71 1.60 0.78
C SER A 57 -1.67 0.24 1.47
N ILE A 58 -2.84 -0.38 1.71
CA ILE A 58 -2.96 -1.76 2.22
C ILE A 58 -2.27 -2.75 1.27
N GLY A 59 -2.44 -2.63 -0.05
CA GLY A 59 -1.74 -3.49 -1.02
C GLY A 59 -0.22 -3.43 -0.88
N VAL A 60 0.35 -2.24 -0.68
CA VAL A 60 1.80 -2.07 -0.45
C VAL A 60 2.23 -2.67 0.89
N ILE A 61 1.41 -2.56 1.93
CA ILE A 61 1.65 -3.18 3.25
C ILE A 61 1.61 -4.70 3.14
N LEU A 62 0.62 -5.27 2.46
CA LEU A 62 0.51 -6.72 2.24
C LEU A 62 1.73 -7.25 1.48
N TRP A 63 2.21 -6.53 0.46
CA TRP A 63 3.46 -6.85 -0.21
C TRP A 63 4.66 -6.89 0.76
N GLU A 64 4.76 -5.91 1.68
CA GLU A 64 5.86 -5.83 2.65
C GLU A 64 5.85 -7.04 3.60
N VAL A 65 4.66 -7.41 4.10
CA VAL A 65 4.48 -8.59 4.96
C VAL A 65 4.84 -9.87 4.23
N VAL A 66 4.25 -10.11 3.05
CA VAL A 66 4.50 -11.34 2.26
C VAL A 66 5.97 -11.45 1.87
N SER A 67 6.58 -10.35 1.44
CA SER A 67 8.00 -10.33 1.08
C SER A 67 8.88 -10.67 2.27
N ARG A 68 8.59 -10.13 3.46
CA ARG A 68 9.32 -10.43 4.69
C ARG A 68 9.16 -11.90 5.10
N CYS A 69 7.94 -12.44 5.04
CA CYS A 69 7.65 -13.84 5.38
C CYS A 69 8.39 -14.82 4.46
N ILE A 70 8.38 -14.56 3.14
CA ILE A 70 8.99 -15.47 2.16
C ILE A 70 10.52 -15.36 2.15
N THR A 71 11.05 -14.14 2.18
CA THR A 71 12.51 -13.92 2.00
C THR A 71 13.28 -13.92 3.32
N GLY A 72 12.60 -13.84 4.46
CA GLY A 72 13.20 -13.67 5.78
C GLY A 72 13.88 -12.31 5.99
N ARG A 73 13.78 -11.38 5.04
CA ARG A 73 14.47 -10.08 5.07
C ARG A 73 13.50 -8.94 4.85
N PHE A 74 13.80 -7.80 5.47
CA PHE A 74 13.03 -6.59 5.27
C PHE A 74 13.54 -5.90 4.03
N ALA A 75 12.63 -5.57 3.12
CA ALA A 75 12.89 -4.75 1.97
C ALA A 75 11.91 -3.59 1.99
N ARG A 76 12.43 -2.36 1.90
CA ARG A 76 11.58 -1.18 1.74
C ARG A 76 10.84 -1.30 0.40
N PRO A 77 9.55 -0.92 0.30
CA PRO A 77 8.86 -0.90 -0.98
C PRO A 77 9.66 -0.16 -2.05
N TYR A 78 9.71 -0.72 -3.27
CA TYR A 78 10.45 -0.19 -4.42
C TYR A 78 11.99 -0.17 -4.30
N SER A 79 12.58 -0.73 -3.23
CA SER A 79 14.05 -0.73 -3.03
C SER A 79 14.83 -1.52 -4.09
N GLU A 80 14.19 -2.45 -4.80
CA GLU A 80 14.74 -3.15 -5.96
C GLU A 80 15.13 -2.20 -7.11
N TYR A 81 14.50 -1.03 -7.19
CA TYR A 81 14.72 -0.03 -8.23
C TYR A 81 15.80 0.96 -7.80
N LYS A 82 17.07 0.58 -7.97
CA LYS A 82 18.26 1.36 -7.58
C LYS A 82 18.32 2.78 -8.19
N ASN A 83 17.59 3.03 -9.28
CA ASN A 83 17.49 4.33 -9.93
C ASN A 83 16.48 5.28 -9.26
N LEU A 84 15.62 4.80 -8.36
CA LEU A 84 14.67 5.62 -7.60
C LEU A 84 15.30 6.02 -6.27
N ARG A 85 15.99 7.17 -6.27
CA ARG A 85 16.71 7.67 -5.09
C ARG A 85 15.86 8.59 -4.23
N LEU A 86 14.85 9.23 -4.82
CA LEU A 86 13.96 10.16 -4.14
C LEU A 86 12.55 9.58 -4.08
N ASP A 87 11.90 9.72 -2.92
CA ASP A 87 10.53 9.25 -2.68
C ASP A 87 9.52 9.83 -3.70
N MET A 88 9.72 11.08 -4.16
CA MET A 88 8.89 11.70 -5.19
C MET A 88 9.01 10.98 -6.55
N GLN A 89 10.18 10.41 -6.88
CA GLN A 89 10.35 9.63 -8.10
C GLN A 89 9.50 8.36 -8.06
N ILE A 90 9.34 7.73 -6.89
CA ILE A 90 8.45 6.57 -6.72
C ILE A 90 7.02 6.96 -7.10
N MET A 91 6.51 8.06 -6.54
CA MET A 91 5.16 8.55 -6.84
C MET A 91 4.96 8.81 -8.34
N ILE A 92 5.95 9.42 -9.01
CA ILE A 92 5.90 9.66 -10.46
C ILE A 92 5.86 8.34 -11.24
N GLN A 93 6.67 7.34 -10.87
CA GLN A 93 6.70 6.04 -11.56
C GLN A 93 5.42 5.23 -11.32
N VAL A 94 4.89 5.26 -10.10
CA VAL A 94 3.61 4.65 -9.74
C VAL A 94 2.48 5.25 -10.60
N ALA A 95 2.41 6.58 -10.70
CA ALA A 95 1.35 7.28 -11.41
C ALA A 95 1.48 7.18 -12.94
N LYS A 96 2.69 7.43 -13.48
CA LYS A 96 2.90 7.56 -14.94
C LYS A 96 3.30 6.27 -15.65
N ARG A 97 3.95 5.34 -14.94
CA ARG A 97 4.48 4.09 -15.52
C ARG A 97 3.85 2.84 -14.92
N ASN A 98 2.84 3.01 -14.07
CA ASN A 98 2.18 1.94 -13.34
C ASN A 98 3.16 0.99 -12.61
N LYS A 99 4.28 1.53 -12.14
CA LYS A 99 5.33 0.72 -11.50
C LYS A 99 4.83 0.20 -10.15
N ARG A 100 5.14 -1.06 -9.82
CA ARG A 100 4.84 -1.71 -8.54
C ARG A 100 6.07 -2.46 -8.02
N PRO A 101 6.18 -2.72 -6.71
CA PRO A 101 7.18 -3.64 -6.18
C PRO A 101 6.98 -5.05 -6.72
N THR A 102 8.05 -5.79 -6.90
CA THR A 102 8.01 -7.16 -7.41
C THR A 102 7.68 -8.11 -6.28
N LEU A 103 6.66 -8.95 -6.47
CA LEU A 103 6.35 -10.01 -5.52
C LEU A 103 7.39 -11.15 -5.62
N PRO A 104 7.80 -11.78 -4.51
CA PRO A 104 8.62 -12.98 -4.56
C PRO A 104 7.97 -14.08 -5.42
N ALA A 105 8.78 -14.83 -6.19
CA ALA A 105 8.28 -15.83 -7.13
C ALA A 105 7.47 -16.97 -6.49
N THR A 106 7.69 -17.24 -5.20
CA THR A 106 6.97 -18.27 -4.42
C THR A 106 5.75 -17.71 -3.70
N THR A 107 5.29 -16.50 -4.05
CA THR A 107 4.05 -15.94 -3.48
C THR A 107 2.86 -16.77 -3.96
N PRO A 108 1.99 -17.26 -3.07
CA PRO A 108 0.76 -17.96 -3.47
C PRO A 108 -0.09 -17.10 -4.42
N GLU A 109 -0.63 -17.72 -5.47
CA GLU A 109 -1.34 -17.01 -6.54
C GLU A 109 -2.51 -16.18 -6.02
N ALA A 110 -3.29 -16.72 -5.09
CA ALA A 110 -4.42 -16.00 -4.49
C ALA A 110 -3.99 -14.73 -3.72
N LEU A 111 -2.83 -14.76 -3.05
CA LEU A 111 -2.27 -13.58 -2.39
C LEU A 111 -1.71 -12.59 -3.40
N ALA A 112 -1.04 -13.07 -4.45
CA ALA A 112 -0.53 -12.23 -5.52
C ALA A 112 -1.66 -11.49 -6.25
N ASP A 113 -2.76 -12.18 -6.55
CA ASP A 113 -3.97 -11.59 -7.13
C ASP A 113 -4.60 -10.53 -6.21
N LEU A 114 -4.79 -10.85 -4.92
CA LEU A 114 -5.36 -9.91 -3.96
C LEU A 114 -4.51 -8.63 -3.85
N ILE A 115 -3.19 -8.77 -3.71
CA ILE A 115 -2.26 -7.63 -3.67
C ILE A 115 -2.33 -6.86 -4.99
N GLY A 116 -2.36 -7.58 -6.11
CA GLY A 116 -2.57 -7.10 -7.48
C GLY A 116 -3.78 -6.16 -7.61
N ARG A 117 -4.93 -6.58 -7.09
CA ARG A 117 -6.17 -5.81 -7.11
C ARG A 117 -6.13 -4.63 -6.13
N CYS A 118 -5.56 -4.80 -4.94
CA CYS A 118 -5.45 -3.72 -3.94
C CYS A 118 -4.73 -2.49 -4.49
N TRP A 119 -3.61 -2.68 -5.19
CA TRP A 119 -2.82 -1.58 -5.76
C TRP A 119 -3.10 -1.31 -7.25
N ALA A 120 -4.30 -1.64 -7.73
CA ALA A 120 -4.71 -1.34 -9.11
C ALA A 120 -4.59 0.17 -9.41
N LYS A 121 -4.33 0.49 -10.68
CA LYS A 121 -4.13 1.88 -11.08
C LYS A 121 -5.42 2.68 -10.90
N GLU A 122 -6.50 2.18 -11.48
CA GLU A 122 -7.81 2.80 -11.41
C GLU A 122 -8.45 2.51 -10.04
N LYS A 123 -9.07 3.53 -9.43
CA LYS A 123 -9.62 3.43 -8.05
C LYS A 123 -10.74 2.39 -7.95
N ASP A 124 -11.55 2.28 -9.00
CA ASP A 124 -12.76 1.47 -9.00
C ASP A 124 -12.46 -0.02 -9.21
N GLU A 125 -11.28 -0.34 -9.75
CA GLU A 125 -10.79 -1.73 -9.87
C GLU A 125 -10.28 -2.29 -8.54
N ARG A 126 -10.00 -1.41 -7.56
CA ARG A 126 -9.55 -1.83 -6.23
C ARG A 126 -10.74 -2.42 -5.47
N PRO A 127 -10.56 -3.49 -4.68
CA PRO A 127 -11.62 -4.05 -3.83
C PRO A 127 -12.04 -3.05 -2.74
N THR A 128 -13.12 -3.34 -2.02
CA THR A 128 -13.42 -2.63 -0.77
C THR A 128 -12.64 -3.24 0.39
N THR A 129 -12.51 -2.52 1.50
CA THR A 129 -11.80 -3.03 2.68
C THR A 129 -12.48 -4.30 3.23
N GLU A 130 -13.80 -4.37 3.15
CA GLU A 130 -14.60 -5.55 3.52
C GLU A 130 -14.21 -6.74 2.65
N SER A 131 -14.22 -6.57 1.31
CA SER A 131 -13.83 -7.62 0.37
C SER A 131 -12.38 -8.10 0.57
N VAL A 132 -11.45 -7.19 0.92
CA VAL A 132 -10.07 -7.56 1.29
C VAL A 132 -10.07 -8.42 2.54
N THR A 133 -10.82 -8.03 3.57
CA THR A 133 -10.91 -8.76 4.84
C THR A 133 -11.51 -10.14 4.65
N ASP A 134 -12.60 -10.25 3.89
CA ASP A 134 -13.27 -11.53 3.58
C ASP A 134 -12.32 -12.47 2.81
N THR A 135 -11.59 -11.93 1.83
CA THR A 135 -10.61 -12.72 1.06
C THR A 135 -9.49 -13.23 1.98
N LEU A 136 -8.96 -12.39 2.87
CA LEU A 136 -7.90 -12.79 3.80
C LEU A 136 -8.38 -13.81 4.84
N ALA A 137 -9.62 -13.68 5.33
CA ALA A 137 -10.22 -14.65 6.24
C ALA A 137 -10.35 -16.03 5.59
N GLY A 138 -10.62 -16.08 4.28
CA GLY A 138 -10.65 -17.31 3.49
C GLY A 138 -9.31 -18.07 3.49
N PHE A 139 -8.19 -17.39 3.69
CA PHE A 139 -6.86 -18.05 3.76
C PHE A 139 -6.55 -18.66 5.14
N GLN A 140 -7.30 -18.30 6.19
CA GLN A 140 -7.07 -18.80 7.56
C GLN A 140 -7.73 -20.17 7.80
N GLY A 141 -8.46 -20.69 6.81
CA GLY A 141 -9.28 -21.92 6.92
C GLY A 141 -8.75 -23.15 6.18
N GLU A 142 -7.51 -23.12 5.66
CA GLU A 142 -6.83 -24.30 5.06
C GLU A 142 -5.71 -24.84 5.95
#